data_AF-A0A7Z2YBH3-F1
#
_entry.id   AF-A0A7Z2YBH3-F1
#
_cell.length_a   1.000
_cell.length_b   1.000
_cell.length_c   1.000
_cell.angle_alpha   90.00
_cell.angle_beta   90.00
_cell.angle_gamma   90.00
#
_symmetry.space_group_name_H-M   'P 1'
#
loop_
_entity.id
_entity.type
_entity.pdbx_description
1 polymer ?
#
loop_
_entity_poly.entity_id
_entity_poly.type
_entity_poly.pdbx_seq_one_letter_code
_entity_poly.pdbx_strand_id
1 'polypeptide(L)'
;MIQRSIPLLTAAALLFHSVQLGVHLPDLPRNIPIHFTNTVPDQWGSKYFLFLLPVIGILSWRLIGLLKRRPEKLNYINLTEKNKKIQYERAVLFLVVIQNTILLIVLSANQDFLMQAAGREVSFYFYTAIGLMAALFFVCMYQLFWAALLRE
;
A
#
# COMPACT_ATOMS: atom_id res chain seq x y z
N MET A 1 -4.59 5.87 19.50
CA MET A 1 -3.45 6.59 18.89
C MET A 1 -3.16 6.09 17.47
N ILE A 2 -2.86 4.79 17.30
CA ILE A 2 -2.51 4.15 16.00
C ILE A 2 -3.56 4.37 14.89
N GLN A 3 -4.85 4.26 15.22
CA GLN A 3 -5.94 4.44 14.24
C GLN A 3 -6.05 5.86 13.67
N ARG A 4 -5.42 6.86 14.31
CA ARG A 4 -5.40 8.25 13.82
C ARG A 4 -4.05 8.62 13.21
N SER A 5 -2.95 8.13 13.77
CA SER A 5 -1.60 8.47 13.30
C SER A 5 -1.27 7.84 11.94
N ILE A 6 -1.61 6.56 11.71
CA ILE A 6 -1.30 5.88 10.45
C ILE A 6 -1.96 6.58 9.24
N PRO A 7 -3.28 6.89 9.26
CA PRO A 7 -3.90 7.58 8.13
C PRO A 7 -3.34 8.97 7.85
N LEU A 8 -2.91 9.71 8.89
CA LEU A 8 -2.27 11.01 8.72
C LEU A 8 -0.91 10.87 8.01
N LEU A 9 -0.12 9.89 8.40
CA LEU A 9 1.16 9.55 7.77
C LEU A 9 0.96 9.16 6.30
N THR A 10 -0.05 8.34 6.02
CA THR A 10 -0.41 7.94 4.65
C THR A 10 -0.92 9.12 3.82
N ALA A 11 -1.71 10.02 4.40
CA ALA A 11 -2.17 11.23 3.72
C ALA A 11 -0.99 12.16 3.39
N ALA A 12 -0.03 12.32 4.32
CA ALA A 12 1.19 13.08 4.08
C ALA A 12 2.05 12.46 2.96
N ALA A 13 2.20 11.13 2.94
CA ALA A 13 2.91 10.42 1.88
C ALA A 13 2.21 10.58 0.51
N LEU A 14 0.88 10.50 0.47
CA LEU A 14 0.11 10.73 -0.75
C LEU A 14 0.27 12.16 -1.26
N LEU A 15 0.22 13.16 -0.36
CA LEU A 15 0.45 14.55 -0.71
C LEU A 15 1.86 14.76 -1.25
N PHE A 16 2.87 14.23 -0.55
CA PHE A 16 4.26 14.28 -0.99
C PHE A 16 4.42 13.69 -2.40
N HIS A 17 3.91 12.48 -2.63
CA HIS A 17 3.97 11.83 -3.93
C HIS A 17 3.26 12.64 -5.02
N SER A 18 2.10 13.22 -4.71
CA SER A 18 1.35 14.06 -5.66
C SER A 18 2.12 15.32 -6.04
N VAL A 19 2.80 15.96 -5.08
CA VAL A 19 3.68 17.10 -5.34
C VAL A 19 4.86 16.69 -6.21
N GLN A 20 5.51 15.55 -5.92
CA GLN A 20 6.63 15.04 -6.71
C GLN A 20 6.21 14.75 -8.16
N LEU A 21 5.05 14.13 -8.37
CA LEU A 21 4.48 13.96 -9.72
C LEU A 21 4.29 15.31 -10.41
N GLY A 22 3.67 16.29 -9.74
CA GLY A 22 3.46 17.62 -10.33
C GLY A 22 4.75 18.34 -10.73
N VAL A 23 5.82 18.19 -9.94
CA VAL A 23 7.13 18.81 -10.22
C VAL A 23 7.85 18.13 -11.37
N HIS A 24 7.90 16.80 -11.41
CA HIS A 24 8.72 16.07 -12.38
C HIS A 24 8.01 15.76 -13.70
N LEU A 25 6.70 15.56 -13.68
CA LEU A 25 5.93 15.13 -14.86
C LEU A 25 6.05 16.08 -16.07
N PRO A 26 6.10 17.43 -15.93
CA PRO A 26 6.25 18.33 -17.08
C PRO A 26 7.53 18.07 -17.88
N ASP A 27 8.64 17.82 -17.19
CA ASP A 27 9.97 17.64 -17.77
C ASP A 27 10.20 16.25 -18.36
N LEU A 28 9.34 15.28 -18.02
CA LEU A 28 9.44 13.93 -18.58
C LEU A 28 9.11 13.91 -20.08
N PRO A 29 9.82 13.09 -20.87
CA PRO A 29 9.50 12.87 -22.27
C PRO A 29 8.09 12.28 -22.42
N ARG A 30 7.49 12.44 -23.61
CA ARG A 30 6.13 11.93 -23.87
C ARG A 30 6.02 10.43 -23.59
N ASN A 31 7.06 9.67 -23.93
CA ASN A 31 7.18 8.24 -23.67
C ASN A 31 8.37 7.96 -22.74
N ILE A 32 8.15 7.13 -21.74
CA ILE A 32 9.14 6.65 -20.76
C ILE A 32 9.23 5.12 -20.82
N PRO A 33 10.33 4.50 -20.36
CA PRO A 33 10.37 3.06 -20.11
C PRO A 33 9.27 2.67 -19.13
N ILE A 34 8.53 1.60 -19.42
CA ILE A 34 7.47 1.06 -18.54
C ILE A 34 7.70 -0.41 -18.20
N HIS A 35 8.63 -1.06 -18.89
CA HIS A 35 9.10 -2.41 -18.63
C HIS A 35 10.58 -2.50 -19.00
N PHE A 36 11.30 -3.35 -18.27
CA PHE A 36 12.71 -3.61 -18.49
C PHE A 36 12.92 -5.13 -18.52
N THR A 37 13.67 -5.60 -19.53
CA THR A 37 14.27 -6.93 -19.50
C THR A 37 15.70 -6.79 -19.03
N ASN A 38 16.00 -7.35 -17.86
CA ASN A 38 17.22 -7.05 -17.10
C ASN A 38 17.32 -5.56 -16.79
N THR A 39 18.29 -4.86 -17.38
CA THR A 39 18.51 -3.41 -17.26
C THR A 39 18.15 -2.64 -18.52
N VAL A 40 17.69 -3.33 -19.57
CA VAL A 40 17.39 -2.73 -20.87
C VAL A 40 15.90 -2.45 -21.00
N PRO A 41 15.48 -1.20 -21.27
CA PRO A 41 14.10 -0.89 -21.63
C PRO A 41 13.67 -1.67 -22.88
N ASP A 42 12.65 -2.51 -22.75
CA ASP A 42 12.06 -3.28 -23.86
C ASP A 42 10.61 -2.86 -24.16
N GLN A 43 9.96 -2.12 -23.25
CA GLN A 43 8.67 -1.49 -23.50
C GLN A 43 8.66 -0.02 -23.07
N TRP A 44 8.00 0.79 -23.90
CA TRP A 44 7.85 2.23 -23.71
C TRP A 44 6.37 2.60 -23.72
N GLY A 45 5.99 3.54 -22.87
CA GLY A 45 4.61 3.99 -22.75
C GLY A 45 4.53 5.46 -22.38
N SER A 46 3.32 6.01 -22.40
CA SER A 46 3.10 7.41 -22.06
C SER A 46 3.55 7.71 -20.63
N LYS A 47 4.13 8.90 -20.38
CA LYS A 47 4.44 9.37 -19.02
C LYS A 47 3.25 9.38 -18.06
N TYR A 48 2.02 9.41 -18.58
CA TYR A 48 0.82 9.31 -17.77
C TYR A 48 0.60 7.91 -17.15
N PHE A 49 1.39 6.90 -17.54
CA PHE A 49 1.40 5.59 -16.90
C PHE A 49 1.74 5.69 -15.39
N LEU A 50 2.49 6.72 -14.98
CA LEU A 50 2.79 7.05 -13.58
C LEU A 50 1.53 7.30 -12.71
N PHE A 51 0.36 7.53 -13.30
CA PHE A 51 -0.90 7.66 -12.54
C PHE A 51 -1.60 6.32 -12.27
N LEU A 52 -1.24 5.26 -12.98
CA LEU A 52 -1.92 3.97 -12.88
C LEU A 52 -1.81 3.39 -11.47
N LEU A 53 -0.59 3.29 -10.94
CA LEU A 53 -0.34 2.75 -9.61
C LEU A 53 -1.00 3.57 -8.50
N PRO A 54 -0.85 4.91 -8.41
CA PRO A 54 -1.55 5.72 -7.41
C PRO A 54 -3.08 5.57 -7.46
N VAL A 55 -3.68 5.53 -8.65
CA VAL A 55 -5.13 5.34 -8.81
C VAL A 55 -5.55 3.97 -8.28
N ILE A 56 -4.87 2.90 -8.67
CA ILE A 56 -5.14 1.55 -8.15
C ILE A 56 -4.95 1.50 -6.63
N GLY A 57 -3.92 2.16 -6.10
CA GLY A 57 -3.65 2.26 -4.67
C GLY A 57 -4.78 2.94 -3.90
N ILE A 58 -5.28 4.09 -4.38
CA ILE A 58 -6.39 4.82 -3.76
C ILE A 58 -7.69 4.00 -3.84
N LEU A 59 -7.97 3.35 -4.98
CA LEU A 59 -9.13 2.48 -5.13
C LEU A 59 -9.07 1.31 -4.15
N SER A 60 -7.92 0.65 -4.04
CA SER A 60 -7.70 -0.46 -3.10
C SER A 60 -7.85 0.00 -1.65
N TRP A 61 -7.24 1.13 -1.30
CA TRP A 61 -7.38 1.77 0.01
C TRP A 61 -8.85 2.06 0.32
N ARG A 62 -9.64 2.53 -0.65
CA ARG A 62 -11.06 2.81 -0.48
C ARG A 62 -11.87 1.53 -0.26
N LEU A 63 -11.64 0.49 -1.06
CA LEU A 63 -12.34 -0.80 -0.95
C LEU A 63 -12.11 -1.43 0.43
N ILE A 64 -10.87 -1.49 0.90
CA ILE A 64 -10.55 -2.01 2.24
C ILE A 64 -11.21 -1.14 3.33
N GLY A 65 -11.21 0.18 3.11
CA GLY A 65 -11.90 1.13 3.98
C GLY A 65 -13.42 0.93 4.08
N LEU A 66 -14.05 0.28 3.09
CA LEU A 66 -15.45 -0.15 3.15
C LEU A 66 -15.61 -1.45 3.93
N LEU A 67 -14.70 -2.42 3.74
CA LEU A 67 -14.74 -3.71 4.44
C LEU A 67 -14.65 -3.54 5.96
N LYS A 68 -13.75 -2.66 6.44
CA LYS A 68 -13.57 -2.44 7.89
C LYS A 68 -14.81 -1.87 8.61
N ARG A 69 -15.80 -1.35 7.87
CA ARG A 69 -17.05 -0.81 8.45
C ARG A 69 -18.03 -1.90 8.84
N ARG A 70 -17.83 -3.12 8.34
CA ARG A 70 -18.70 -4.27 8.57
C ARG A 70 -17.87 -5.49 9.00
N PRO A 71 -17.17 -5.43 10.14
CA PRO A 71 -16.37 -6.55 10.63
C PRO A 71 -17.18 -7.83 10.71
N GLU A 72 -18.47 -7.77 11.05
CA GLU A 72 -19.38 -8.91 11.13
C GLU A 72 -19.55 -9.70 9.82
N LYS A 73 -19.17 -9.12 8.67
CA LYS A 73 -19.22 -9.77 7.36
C LYS A 73 -17.90 -10.41 6.93
N LEU A 74 -16.86 -10.30 7.75
CA LEU A 74 -15.56 -10.91 7.48
C LEU A 74 -15.56 -12.37 7.90
N ASN A 75 -14.67 -13.15 7.32
CA ASN A 75 -14.45 -14.53 7.70
C ASN A 75 -13.47 -14.59 8.88
N TYR A 76 -13.86 -15.31 9.94
CA TYR A 76 -13.09 -15.45 11.17
C TYR A 76 -12.79 -16.93 11.46
N ILE A 77 -11.59 -17.19 11.97
CA ILE A 77 -11.19 -18.53 12.43
C ILE A 77 -11.66 -18.68 13.88
N ASN A 78 -12.24 -19.84 14.22
CA ASN A 78 -12.69 -20.18 15.59
C ASN A 78 -13.61 -19.13 16.23
N LEU A 79 -14.51 -18.51 15.46
CA LEU A 79 -15.42 -17.49 15.99
C LEU A 79 -16.44 -18.12 16.94
N THR A 80 -16.53 -17.57 18.15
CA THR A 80 -17.52 -17.93 19.17
C THR A 80 -18.16 -16.66 19.72
N GLU A 81 -19.32 -16.75 20.37
CA GLU A 81 -19.94 -15.55 20.99
C GLU A 81 -19.06 -14.92 22.08
N LYS A 82 -18.20 -15.71 22.74
CA LYS A 82 -17.23 -15.23 23.74
C LYS A 82 -16.12 -14.37 23.11
N ASN A 83 -15.56 -14.81 21.98
CA ASN A 83 -14.44 -14.11 21.32
C ASN A 83 -14.85 -13.13 20.21
N LYS A 84 -16.13 -13.08 19.84
CA LYS A 84 -16.64 -12.26 18.73
C LYS A 84 -16.21 -10.81 18.80
N LYS A 85 -16.36 -10.19 19.97
CA LYS A 85 -16.00 -8.78 20.19
C LYS A 85 -14.51 -8.54 19.93
N ILE A 86 -13.64 -9.35 20.54
CA ILE A 86 -12.18 -9.16 20.40
C ILE A 86 -11.72 -9.46 18.97
N GLN A 87 -12.30 -10.45 18.30
CA GLN A 87 -12.01 -10.74 16.89
C GLN A 87 -12.42 -9.59 15.97
N TYR A 88 -13.58 -8.98 16.20
CA TYR A 88 -14.05 -7.84 15.40
C TYR A 88 -13.16 -6.62 15.58
N GLU A 89 -12.84 -6.26 16.82
CA GLU A 89 -11.95 -5.13 17.12
C GLU A 89 -10.55 -5.33 16.53
N ARG A 90 -9.99 -6.54 16.65
CA ARG A 90 -8.70 -6.91 16.04
C ARG A 90 -8.74 -6.86 14.52
N ALA A 91 -9.78 -7.39 13.89
CA ALA A 91 -9.91 -7.36 12.44
C ALA A 91 -10.03 -5.92 11.90
N VAL A 92 -10.75 -5.03 12.59
CA VAL A 92 -10.80 -3.61 12.22
C VAL A 92 -9.41 -2.97 12.30
N LEU A 93 -8.66 -3.21 13.37
CA LEU A 93 -7.29 -2.70 13.50
C LEU A 93 -6.38 -3.26 12.40
N PHE A 94 -6.45 -4.56 12.13
CA PHE A 94 -5.69 -5.24 11.10
C PHE A 94 -5.99 -4.67 9.71
N LEU A 95 -7.27 -4.47 9.37
CA LEU A 95 -7.66 -3.85 8.12
C LEU A 95 -7.18 -2.39 8.02
N VAL A 96 -7.12 -1.63 9.12
CA VAL A 96 -6.52 -0.27 9.10
C VAL A 96 -5.02 -0.34 8.77
N VAL A 97 -4.29 -1.31 9.31
CA VAL A 97 -2.87 -1.51 8.98
C VAL A 97 -2.72 -1.89 7.51
N ILE A 98 -3.42 -2.93 7.04
CA ILE A 98 -3.36 -3.36 5.63
C ILE A 98 -3.72 -2.21 4.69
N GLN A 99 -4.83 -1.53 4.94
CA GLN A 99 -5.35 -0.45 4.10
C GLN A 99 -4.27 0.61 3.82
N ASN A 100 -3.60 1.07 4.87
CA ASN A 100 -2.63 2.15 4.77
C ASN A 100 -1.26 1.68 4.30
N THR A 101 -0.81 0.50 4.74
CA THR A 101 0.49 -0.06 4.31
C THR A 101 0.48 -0.39 2.82
N ILE A 102 -0.63 -0.91 2.26
CA ILE A 102 -0.76 -1.13 0.82
C ILE A 102 -0.60 0.18 0.05
N LEU A 103 -1.28 1.25 0.47
CA LEU A 103 -1.14 2.54 -0.19
C LEU A 103 0.29 3.08 -0.09
N LEU A 104 0.94 2.95 1.06
CA LEU A 104 2.36 3.35 1.23
C LEU A 104 3.31 2.54 0.34
N ILE A 105 3.11 1.23 0.19
CA ILE A 105 3.90 0.38 -0.72
C ILE A 105 3.76 0.88 -2.16
N VAL A 106 2.51 1.09 -2.62
CA VAL A 106 2.22 1.52 -3.98
C VAL A 106 2.79 2.92 -4.26
N LEU A 107 2.67 3.85 -3.31
CA LEU A 107 3.25 5.19 -3.45
C LEU A 107 4.78 5.16 -3.49
N SER A 108 5.42 4.36 -2.63
CA SER A 108 6.88 4.20 -2.65
C SER A 108 7.38 3.56 -3.95
N ALA A 109 6.71 2.51 -4.43
CA ALA A 109 7.05 1.87 -5.70
C ALA A 109 6.88 2.84 -6.88
N ASN A 110 5.79 3.61 -6.91
CA ASN A 110 5.57 4.59 -7.98
C ASN A 110 6.51 5.80 -7.87
N GLN A 111 6.94 6.17 -6.67
CA GLN A 111 7.94 7.22 -6.45
C GLN A 111 9.31 6.79 -6.97
N ASP A 112 9.71 5.54 -6.71
CA ASP A 112 10.92 4.96 -7.29
C ASP A 112 10.87 5.01 -8.82
N PHE A 113 9.75 4.57 -9.39
CA PHE A 113 9.52 4.60 -10.84
C PHE A 113 9.58 6.03 -11.41
N LEU A 114 8.98 7.01 -10.73
CA LEU A 114 9.06 8.43 -11.11
C LEU A 114 10.51 8.94 -11.13
N MET A 115 11.31 8.61 -10.10
CA MET A 115 12.70 9.05 -10.03
C MET A 115 13.52 8.43 -11.17
N GLN A 116 13.34 7.13 -11.43
CA GLN A 116 14.01 6.46 -12.54
C GLN A 116 13.63 7.08 -13.90
N ALA A 117 12.34 7.37 -14.13
CA ALA A 117 11.88 8.04 -15.35
C ALA A 117 12.49 9.44 -15.50
N ALA A 118 12.75 10.13 -14.39
CA ALA A 118 13.42 11.43 -14.34
C ALA A 118 14.97 11.33 -14.43
N GLY A 119 15.53 10.14 -14.67
CA GLY A 119 16.97 9.91 -14.77
C GLY A 119 17.70 10.00 -13.42
N ARG A 120 16.99 9.77 -12.30
CA ARG A 120 17.53 9.79 -10.94
C ARG A 120 17.50 8.40 -10.34
N GLU A 121 18.65 7.91 -9.89
CA GLU A 121 18.75 6.65 -9.16
C GLU A 121 18.62 6.91 -7.65
N VAL A 122 17.44 6.65 -7.10
CA VAL A 122 17.16 6.83 -5.66
C VAL A 122 16.57 5.54 -5.09
N SER A 123 17.44 4.61 -4.72
CA SER A 123 17.08 3.26 -4.25
C SER A 123 16.28 3.22 -2.94
N PHE A 124 16.23 4.33 -2.20
CA PHE A 124 15.51 4.44 -0.93
C PHE A 124 14.03 4.06 -1.07
N TYR A 125 13.36 4.49 -2.13
CA TYR A 125 11.92 4.24 -2.33
C TYR A 125 11.64 2.77 -2.63
N PHE A 126 12.47 2.14 -3.46
CA PHE A 126 12.44 0.71 -3.72
C PHE A 126 12.58 -0.13 -2.44
N TYR A 127 13.63 0.12 -1.65
CA TYR A 127 13.85 -0.62 -0.41
C TYR A 127 12.76 -0.36 0.63
N THR A 128 12.20 0.85 0.67
CA THR A 128 11.05 1.17 1.53
C THR A 128 9.82 0.34 1.12
N ALA A 129 9.53 0.24 -0.18
CA ALA A 129 8.41 -0.57 -0.67
C ALA A 129 8.58 -2.06 -0.31
N ILE A 130 9.77 -2.62 -0.53
CA ILE A 130 10.08 -4.02 -0.17
C ILE A 130 9.98 -4.25 1.34
N GLY A 131 10.57 -3.34 2.15
CA GLY A 131 10.54 -3.45 3.60
C GLY A 131 9.12 -3.42 4.16
N LEU A 132 8.27 -2.51 3.65
CA LEU A 132 6.86 -2.44 4.02
C LEU A 132 6.09 -3.70 3.58
N MET A 133 6.39 -4.25 2.41
CA MET A 133 5.77 -5.49 1.93
C MET A 133 6.14 -6.69 2.81
N ALA A 134 7.42 -6.82 3.18
CA ALA A 134 7.88 -7.85 4.10
C ALA A 134 7.23 -7.70 5.49
N ALA A 135 7.19 -6.48 6.04
CA ALA A 135 6.52 -6.21 7.30
C ALA A 135 5.03 -6.57 7.26
N LEU A 136 4.33 -6.22 6.17
CA LEU A 136 2.93 -6.56 5.99
C LEU A 136 2.72 -8.08 5.95
N PHE A 137 3.59 -8.82 5.28
CA PHE A 137 3.55 -10.29 5.27
C PHE A 137 3.63 -10.86 6.69
N PHE A 138 4.59 -10.40 7.51
CA PHE A 138 4.73 -10.87 8.90
C PHE A 138 3.52 -10.49 9.76
N VAL A 139 2.94 -9.30 9.57
CA VAL A 139 1.72 -8.88 10.28
C VAL A 139 0.54 -9.79 9.91
N CYS A 140 0.39 -10.15 8.64
CA CYS A 140 -0.64 -11.10 8.19
C CYS A 140 -0.44 -12.48 8.82
N MET A 141 0.79 -13.01 8.83
CA MET A 141 1.09 -14.29 9.47
C MET A 141 0.78 -14.26 10.96
N TYR A 142 1.23 -13.23 11.67
CA TYR A 142 0.95 -13.06 13.09
C TYR A 142 -0.56 -13.05 13.38
N GLN A 143 -1.35 -12.33 12.58
CA GLN A 143 -2.80 -12.27 12.75
C GLN A 143 -3.48 -13.62 12.54
N LEU A 144 -3.03 -14.41 11.56
CA LEU A 144 -3.53 -15.77 11.30
C LEU A 144 -3.21 -16.71 12.47
N PHE A 145 -1.96 -16.73 12.94
CA PHE A 145 -1.56 -17.55 14.09
C PHE A 145 -2.31 -17.15 15.37
N TRP A 146 -2.43 -15.84 15.62
CA TRP A 146 -3.17 -15.33 16.78
C TRP A 146 -4.64 -15.79 16.74
N ALA A 147 -5.30 -15.68 15.59
CA ALA A 147 -6.70 -16.11 15.45
C ALA A 147 -6.86 -17.64 15.58
N ALA A 148 -5.92 -18.42 15.05
CA ALA A 148 -5.95 -19.88 15.15
C ALA A 148 -5.75 -20.39 16.58
N LEU A 149 -4.95 -19.69 17.39
CA LEU A 149 -4.67 -20.04 18.79
C LEU A 149 -5.72 -19.51 19.77
N LEU A 150 -6.61 -18.61 19.33
CA LEU A 150 -7.69 -18.06 20.16
C LEU A 150 -8.78 -19.13 20.36
N ARG A 151 -8.87 -19.67 21.59
CA ARG A 151 -9.82 -20.74 21.95
C ARG A 151 -11.13 -20.22 22.53
N GLU A 152 -11.12 -19.06 23.20
CA GLU A 152 -12.27 -18.32 23.74
C GLU A 152 -11.98 -16.82 23.82
#